data_AF-A0A3N0YTW1-F1
#
_entry.id   AF-A0A3N0YTW1-F1
#
_cell.length_a   1.000
_cell.length_b   1.000
_cell.length_c   1.000
_cell.angle_alpha   90.00
_cell.angle_beta   90.00
_cell.angle_gamma   90.00
#
_symmetry.space_group_name_H-M   'P 1'
#
loop_
_entity.id
_entity.type
_entity.pdbx_description
1 polymer ?
#
loop_
_entity_poly.entity_id
_entity_poly.type
_entity_poly.pdbx_seq_one_letter_code
_entity_poly.pdbx_strand_id
1 'polypeptide(L)'
;MTLIAYALLAFNLSIVLTAQVVESHHLPKTCQCPQAKIKVRGRFSNFTVTPKGPSCLQDEIIVTRQKNNNPVCLSPEGDQGKRLLECWQRMQKDGKGNKECLRQLNPRQRKRIQAKPTVTT
;
A
#
# COMPACT_ATOMS: atom_id res chain seq x y z
N MET A 1 -54.41 -26.79 6.56
CA MET A 1 -53.42 -27.30 7.54
C MET A 1 -52.15 -27.84 6.88
N THR A 2 -52.27 -28.73 5.88
CA THR A 2 -51.13 -29.33 5.17
C THR A 2 -50.31 -28.33 4.34
N LEU A 3 -50.97 -27.41 3.61
CA LEU A 3 -50.30 -26.37 2.81
C LEU A 3 -49.43 -25.42 3.65
N ILE A 4 -49.90 -25.07 4.85
CA ILE A 4 -49.17 -24.20 5.78
C ILE A 4 -47.94 -24.95 6.32
N ALA A 5 -48.07 -26.24 6.62
CA ALA A 5 -46.95 -27.07 7.05
C ALA A 5 -45.87 -27.19 5.96
N TYR A 6 -46.25 -27.39 4.69
CA TYR A 6 -45.30 -27.42 3.58
C TYR A 6 -44.60 -26.08 3.36
N ALA A 7 -45.32 -24.96 3.48
CA ALA A 7 -44.73 -23.63 3.35
C ALA A 7 -43.69 -23.35 4.44
N LEU A 8 -43.98 -23.73 5.69
CA LEU A 8 -43.05 -23.57 6.80
C LEU A 8 -41.82 -24.47 6.64
N LEU A 9 -41.98 -25.71 6.21
CA LEU A 9 -40.86 -26.62 5.95
C LEU A 9 -39.96 -26.11 4.82
N ALA A 10 -40.54 -25.63 3.73
CA ALA A 10 -39.80 -25.04 2.62
C ALA A 10 -39.05 -23.77 3.04
N PHE A 11 -39.67 -22.92 3.87
CA PHE A 11 -39.04 -21.70 4.36
C PHE A 11 -37.83 -21.97 5.26
N ASN A 12 -37.95 -22.93 6.20
CA ASN A 12 -36.85 -23.34 7.05
C ASN A 12 -35.70 -23.98 6.24
N LEU A 13 -36.02 -24.80 5.25
CA LEU A 13 -35.02 -25.41 4.36
C LEU A 13 -34.23 -24.35 3.58
N SER A 14 -34.91 -23.31 3.09
CA SER A 14 -34.28 -22.18 2.38
C SER A 14 -33.34 -21.37 3.27
N ILE A 15 -33.69 -21.16 4.55
CA ILE A 15 -32.82 -20.47 5.52
C ILE A 15 -31.55 -21.29 5.80
N VAL A 16 -31.69 -22.61 5.97
CA VAL A 16 -30.55 -23.50 6.22
C VAL A 16 -29.62 -23.58 5.02
N LEU A 17 -30.14 -23.59 3.78
CA LEU A 17 -29.33 -23.60 2.56
C LEU A 17 -28.55 -22.30 2.31
N THR A 18 -29.05 -21.17 2.83
CA THR A 18 -28.42 -19.84 2.68
C THR A 18 -27.50 -19.49 3.84
N ALA A 19 -27.60 -20.19 4.97
CA ALA A 19 -26.67 -20.12 6.09
C ALA A 19 -25.34 -20.85 5.81
N GLN A 20 -24.86 -20.79 4.56
CA GLN A 20 -23.51 -21.25 4.23
C GLN A 20 -22.54 -20.36 4.99
N VAL A 21 -21.98 -20.97 6.01
CA VAL A 21 -20.83 -20.57 6.82
C VAL A 21 -19.94 -19.64 6.01
N VAL A 22 -20.01 -18.33 6.31
CA VAL A 22 -18.89 -17.44 6.01
C VAL A 22 -17.78 -17.92 6.92
N GLU A 23 -16.96 -18.82 6.39
CA GLU A 23 -15.76 -19.25 7.11
C GLU A 23 -14.80 -18.07 7.06
N SER A 24 -14.90 -17.21 8.07
CA SER A 24 -13.91 -16.20 8.36
C SER A 24 -12.68 -16.93 8.89
N HIS A 25 -11.96 -17.59 7.98
CA HIS A 25 -10.59 -17.97 8.26
C HIS A 25 -9.87 -16.66 8.60
N HIS A 26 -9.57 -16.47 9.89
CA HIS A 26 -8.67 -15.45 10.36
C HIS A 26 -7.29 -15.78 9.80
N LEU A 27 -7.07 -15.44 8.52
CA LEU A 27 -5.75 -15.43 7.94
C LEU A 27 -4.94 -14.47 8.81
N PRO A 28 -3.81 -14.93 9.38
CA PRO A 28 -2.90 -14.04 10.08
C PRO A 28 -2.62 -12.86 9.15
N LYS A 29 -2.79 -11.65 9.66
CA LYS A 29 -2.54 -10.44 8.88
C LYS A 29 -1.04 -10.35 8.60
N THR A 30 -0.62 -10.89 7.46
CA THR A 30 0.78 -10.91 7.04
C THR A 30 1.02 -9.82 6.02
N CYS A 31 1.65 -8.73 6.47
CA CYS A 31 2.25 -7.75 5.58
C CYS A 31 3.39 -8.42 4.77
N GLN A 32 3.61 -7.98 3.53
CA GLN A 32 4.71 -8.46 2.69
C GLN A 32 6.09 -8.12 3.30
N CYS A 33 6.15 -7.07 4.11
CA CYS A 33 7.33 -6.53 4.77
C CYS A 33 7.29 -6.80 6.28
N PRO A 34 7.65 -8.01 6.74
CA PRO A 34 7.71 -8.31 8.18
C PRO A 34 8.82 -7.51 8.90
N GLN A 35 9.87 -7.09 8.16
CA GLN A 35 10.95 -6.25 8.68
C GLN A 35 11.25 -5.09 7.75
N ALA A 36 10.72 -3.91 8.10
CA ALA A 36 10.96 -2.68 7.37
C ALA A 36 12.15 -1.89 7.96
N LYS A 37 13.01 -1.34 7.09
CA LYS A 37 14.13 -0.49 7.53
C LYS A 37 13.67 0.94 7.68
N ILE A 38 14.01 1.60 8.79
CA ILE A 38 13.69 3.03 9.03
C ILE A 38 14.35 3.93 7.97
N LYS A 39 15.55 3.55 7.51
CA LYS A 39 16.30 4.29 6.49
C LYS A 39 17.07 3.35 5.58
N VAL A 40 16.95 3.58 4.27
CA VAL A 40 17.69 2.88 3.24
C VAL A 40 18.64 3.85 2.54
N ARG A 41 19.93 3.53 2.54
CA ARG A 41 20.98 4.34 1.89
C ARG A 41 20.98 4.09 0.38
N GLY A 42 21.36 5.12 -0.38
CA GLY A 42 21.55 5.04 -1.83
C GLY A 42 20.41 5.69 -2.63
N ARG A 43 20.47 5.52 -3.95
CA ARG A 43 19.43 5.96 -4.89
C ARG A 43 18.46 4.82 -5.17
N PHE A 44 17.22 5.18 -5.44
CA PHE A 44 16.16 4.24 -5.81
C PHE A 44 15.82 4.41 -7.29
N SER A 45 15.64 3.30 -8.00
CA SER A 45 15.16 3.28 -9.39
C SER A 45 13.64 3.27 -9.45
N ASN A 46 12.97 2.65 -8.47
CA ASN A 46 11.53 2.57 -8.38
C ASN A 46 11.06 2.41 -6.93
N PHE A 47 9.76 2.54 -6.70
CA PHE A 47 9.11 2.17 -5.46
C PHE A 47 7.66 1.76 -5.69
N THR A 48 7.12 0.98 -4.75
CA THR A 48 5.71 0.59 -4.68
C THR A 48 5.20 0.90 -3.29
N VAL A 49 3.96 1.40 -3.21
CA VAL A 49 3.24 1.60 -1.95
C VAL A 49 1.98 0.75 -1.99
N THR A 50 1.82 -0.08 -0.96
CA THR A 50 0.58 -0.83 -0.72
C THR A 50 -0.09 -0.20 0.50
N PRO A 51 -1.26 0.44 0.35
CA PRO A 51 -1.95 1.02 1.49
C PRO A 51 -2.43 -0.07 2.45
N LYS A 52 -2.58 0.30 3.72
CA LYS A 52 -3.17 -0.58 4.72
C LYS A 52 -4.54 -1.10 4.27
N GLY A 53 -4.82 -2.36 4.60
CA GLY A 53 -6.04 -3.07 4.23
C GLY A 53 -6.38 -4.20 5.19
N PRO A 54 -7.33 -5.08 4.81
CA PRO A 54 -7.77 -6.19 5.65
C PRO A 54 -6.64 -7.14 6.06
N SER A 55 -5.69 -7.36 5.13
CA SER A 55 -4.57 -8.30 5.28
C SER A 55 -3.31 -7.70 5.93
N CYS A 56 -3.17 -6.37 5.94
CA CYS A 56 -2.03 -5.68 6.54
C CYS A 56 -2.49 -4.33 7.10
N LEU A 57 -2.34 -4.11 8.40
CA LEU A 57 -2.85 -2.91 9.09
C LEU A 57 -1.97 -1.67 8.92
N GLN A 58 -0.88 -1.79 8.15
CA GLN A 58 0.15 -0.79 7.98
C GLN A 58 0.32 -0.48 6.49
N ASP A 59 0.71 0.75 6.15
CA ASP A 59 1.12 1.05 4.79
C ASP A 59 2.50 0.42 4.51
N GLU A 60 2.62 -0.33 3.43
CA GLU A 60 3.87 -0.96 3.05
C GLU A 60 4.56 -0.17 1.95
N ILE A 61 5.85 0.07 2.12
CA ILE A 61 6.68 0.78 1.14
C ILE A 61 7.84 -0.13 0.75
N ILE A 62 7.91 -0.48 -0.54
CA ILE A 62 9.02 -1.25 -1.09
C ILE A 62 9.76 -0.36 -2.06
N VAL A 63 11.06 -0.14 -1.82
CA VAL A 63 11.94 0.62 -2.70
C VAL A 63 12.90 -0.30 -3.43
N THR A 64 13.13 -0.05 -4.71
CA THR A 64 14.09 -0.80 -5.52
C THR A 64 15.39 -0.02 -5.59
N ARG A 65 16.49 -0.60 -5.09
CA ARG A 65 17.82 0.03 -5.12
C ARG A 65 18.33 0.12 -6.55
N GLN A 66 18.79 1.30 -6.98
CA GLN A 66 19.31 1.50 -8.34
C GLN A 66 20.60 0.71 -8.61
N LYS A 67 21.44 0.47 -7.58
CA LYS A 67 22.75 -0.18 -7.76
C LYS A 67 22.63 -1.65 -8.19
N ASN A 68 21.63 -2.37 -7.68
CA ASN A 68 21.53 -3.81 -7.83
C ASN A 68 20.10 -4.31 -8.08
N ASN A 69 19.14 -3.40 -8.25
CA ASN A 69 17.71 -3.71 -8.41
C ASN A 69 17.10 -4.53 -7.26
N ASN A 70 17.73 -4.57 -6.08
CA ASN A 70 17.18 -5.30 -4.95
C ASN A 70 16.00 -4.53 -4.33
N PRO A 71 14.83 -5.18 -4.15
CA PRO A 71 13.73 -4.61 -3.40
C PRO A 71 14.06 -4.60 -1.90
N VAL A 72 13.69 -3.53 -1.21
CA VAL A 72 13.90 -3.36 0.22
C VAL A 72 12.67 -2.68 0.84
N CYS A 73 12.17 -3.26 1.92
CA CYS A 73 11.10 -2.68 2.72
C CYS A 73 11.61 -1.43 3.47
N LEU A 74 10.92 -0.31 3.28
CA LEU A 74 11.14 0.96 3.95
C LEU A 74 9.98 1.20 4.93
N SER A 75 10.29 1.53 6.17
CA SER A 75 9.24 1.79 7.18
C SER A 75 8.53 3.11 6.87
N PRO A 76 7.18 3.17 6.90
CA PRO A 76 6.42 4.41 6.74
C PRO A 76 6.61 5.37 7.93
N GLU A 77 7.10 4.90 9.08
CA GLU A 77 7.24 5.68 10.31
C GLU A 77 8.51 6.56 10.30
N GLY A 78 9.55 6.14 9.58
CA GLY A 78 10.79 6.92 9.45
C GLY A 78 10.62 8.11 8.52
N ASP A 79 11.40 9.20 8.74
CA ASP A 79 11.37 10.42 7.90
C ASP A 79 11.43 10.15 6.39
N GLN A 80 12.23 9.16 5.99
CA GLN A 80 12.40 8.80 4.59
C GLN A 80 11.14 8.17 4.00
N GLY A 81 10.52 7.23 4.73
CA GLY A 81 9.28 6.58 4.33
C GLY A 81 8.10 7.54 4.36
N LYS A 82 7.96 8.32 5.43
CA LYS A 82 6.91 9.33 5.59
C LYS A 82 6.87 10.32 4.42
N ARG A 83 8.02 10.89 4.06
CA ARG A 83 8.11 11.82 2.90
C ARG A 83 7.72 11.17 1.58
N LEU A 84 8.14 9.92 1.37
CA LEU A 84 7.80 9.16 0.17
C LEU A 84 6.29 8.90 0.09
N LEU A 85 5.71 8.47 1.21
CA LEU A 85 4.29 8.18 1.35
C LEU A 85 3.43 9.44 1.11
N GLU A 86 3.76 10.56 1.74
CA GLU A 86 3.06 11.84 1.56
C GLU A 86 3.13 12.35 0.11
N CYS A 87 4.28 12.18 -0.56
CA CYS A 87 4.39 12.51 -1.97
C CYS A 87 3.52 11.59 -2.83
N TRP A 88 3.57 10.28 -2.59
CA TRP A 88 2.78 9.30 -3.32
C TRP A 88 1.27 9.55 -3.17
N GLN A 89 0.79 9.83 -1.95
CA GLN A 89 -0.61 10.17 -1.68
C GLN A 89 -1.07 11.42 -2.45
N ARG A 90 -0.21 12.45 -2.56
CA ARG A 90 -0.50 13.63 -3.40
C ARG A 90 -0.57 13.27 -4.88
N MET A 91 0.35 12.47 -5.38
CA MET A 91 0.35 12.05 -6.80
C MET A 91 -0.87 11.21 -7.15
N GLN A 92 -1.31 10.32 -6.25
CA GLN A 92 -2.55 9.55 -6.40
C GLN A 92 -3.78 10.45 -6.53
N LYS A 93 -3.88 11.49 -5.69
CA LYS A 93 -4.99 12.47 -5.75
C LYS A 93 -5.00 13.26 -7.06
N ASP A 94 -3.82 13.61 -7.55
CA ASP A 94 -3.65 14.36 -8.79
C ASP A 94 -3.74 13.51 -10.06
N GLY A 95 -3.82 12.18 -9.95
CA GLY A 95 -3.75 11.25 -11.09
C GLY A 95 -2.39 11.27 -11.81
N LYS A 96 -1.31 11.66 -11.12
CA LYS A 96 0.03 11.86 -11.70
C LYS A 96 0.94 10.67 -11.44
N GLY A 97 1.96 10.54 -12.28
CA GLY A 97 3.04 9.58 -12.09
C GLY A 97 3.83 9.83 -10.80
N ASN A 98 4.03 8.78 -10.02
CA ASN A 98 4.68 8.80 -8.71
C ASN A 98 6.22 8.83 -8.73
N LYS A 99 6.86 8.63 -9.89
CA LYS A 99 8.34 8.62 -10.04
C LYS A 99 9.04 9.90 -9.55
N GLU A 100 8.34 11.05 -9.58
CA GLU A 100 8.86 12.33 -9.08
C GLU A 100 9.22 12.27 -7.58
N CYS A 101 8.49 11.45 -6.81
CA CYS A 101 8.71 11.31 -5.37
C CYS A 101 10.10 10.76 -5.02
N LEU A 102 10.71 9.99 -5.92
CA LEU A 102 12.07 9.49 -5.74
C LEU A 102 13.13 10.59 -5.78
N ARG A 103 12.86 11.71 -6.48
CA ARG A 103 13.79 12.85 -6.55
C ARG A 103 13.91 13.55 -5.19
N GLN A 104 12.83 13.58 -4.42
CA GLN A 104 12.80 14.20 -3.08
C GLN A 104 13.62 13.41 -2.05
N LEU A 105 13.82 12.11 -2.27
CA LEU A 105 14.62 11.24 -1.40
C LEU A 105 16.12 11.31 -1.66
N ASN A 106 16.56 12.05 -2.70
CA ASN A 106 17.96 12.19 -3.09
C ASN A 106 18.51 13.57 -2.67
N PRO A 107 19.24 13.69 -1.54
CA PRO A 107 19.75 14.97 -1.04
C PRO A 107 20.62 15.74 -2.06
N ARG A 108 21.35 15.01 -2.91
CA ARG A 108 22.23 15.60 -3.93
C ARG A 108 21.48 16.30 -5.07
N GLN A 109 20.25 15.88 -5.39
CA GLN A 109 19.44 16.53 -6.44
C GLN A 109 18.86 17.86 -5.96
N ARG A 110 18.52 17.98 -4.66
CA ARG A 110 18.02 19.22 -4.06
C ARG A 110 19.02 20.38 -4.18
N LYS A 111 20.33 20.11 -3.98
CA LYS A 111 21.40 21.11 -4.18
C LYS A 111 21.55 21.58 -5.63
N ARG A 112 21.28 20.72 -6.62
CA ARG A 112 21.41 21.07 -8.05
C ARG A 112 20.26 21.93 -8.56
N ILE A 113 19.05 21.75 -8.02
CA ILE A 113 17.88 22.58 -8.35
C ILE A 113 18.03 23.98 -7.79
N GLN A 114 18.55 24.13 -6.57
CA GLN A 114 18.85 25.45 -6.00
C GLN A 114 20.01 26.18 -6.71
N ALA A 115 20.83 25.45 -7.47
CA ALA A 115 21.94 26.00 -8.24
C ALA A 115 21.61 26.25 -9.72
N LYS A 116 20.40 25.93 -10.20
CA LYS A 116 19.97 26.26 -11.57
C LYS A 116 19.14 27.54 -11.51
N PRO A 117 19.55 28.66 -12.12
CA PRO A 117 18.70 29.84 -12.19
C PRO A 117 17.44 29.46 -12.98
N THR A 118 16.28 29.79 -12.42
CA THR A 118 15.02 29.84 -13.15
C THR A 118 15.21 30.89 -14.26
N VAL A 119 15.44 30.44 -15.49
CA VAL A 119 15.34 31.31 -16.66
C VAL A 119 13.84 31.49 -16.90
N THR A 120 13.32 32.60 -16.41
CA THR A 120 11.99 33.09 -16.76
C THR A 120 12.12 33.68 -18.17
N THR A 121 11.47 33.05 -19.14
CA THR A 121 11.19 33.65 -20.45
C THR A 121 10.06 34.65 -20.32
#